data_AF-A0A857DEU2-F1
#
_entry.id   AF-A0A857DEU2-F1
#
_cell.length_a   1.000
_cell.length_b   1.000
_cell.length_c   1.000
_cell.angle_alpha   90.00
_cell.angle_beta   90.00
_cell.angle_gamma   90.00
#
_symmetry.space_group_name_H-M   'P 1'
#
loop_
_entity.id
_entity.type
_entity.pdbx_description
1 polymer ?
#
loop_
_entity_poly.entity_id
_entity_poly.type
_entity_poly.pdbx_seq_one_letter_code
_entity_poly.pdbx_strand_id
1 'polypeptide(L)'
;MLFQKKKVNNLIHLLIDTQGYNYKQRKITYKYFAKVLAVNEIFKQQSLIIKINIDNSPRASYNDIGAFISFFESLIEFNNNINETEQEMIKNFYRYALMHLAYKAYEKQQDLPFLLTQAYNKDNEIELNNQKRQYYYQFLDQFQKRTMYNQTVIKLLRSL
;
A
#
# COMPACT_ATOMS: atom_id res chain seq x y z
N MET A 1 12.49 -16.32 10.76
CA MET A 1 12.11 -14.90 10.55
C MET A 1 13.05 -14.09 9.64
N LEU A 2 14.33 -14.48 9.43
CA LEU A 2 15.28 -13.75 8.57
C LEU A 2 14.99 -13.81 7.05
N PHE A 3 14.34 -14.87 6.57
CA PHE A 3 14.03 -15.07 5.14
C PHE A 3 12.96 -14.12 4.57
N GLN A 4 11.95 -13.73 5.37
CA GLN A 4 10.93 -12.77 4.93
C GLN A 4 11.48 -11.35 4.79
N LYS A 5 12.40 -10.93 5.68
CA LYS A 5 13.08 -9.63 5.59
C LYS A 5 13.86 -9.46 4.29
N LYS A 6 14.53 -10.51 3.80
CA LYS A 6 15.32 -10.47 2.56
C LYS A 6 14.43 -10.32 1.31
N LYS A 7 13.29 -11.02 1.27
CA LYS A 7 12.28 -10.87 0.19
C LYS A 7 11.63 -9.49 0.19
N VAL A 8 11.24 -8.98 1.36
CA VAL A 8 10.65 -7.64 1.51
C VAL A 8 11.65 -6.53 1.15
N ASN A 9 12.92 -6.66 1.55
CA ASN A 9 13.96 -5.73 1.13
C ASN A 9 14.16 -5.72 -0.39
N ASN A 10 14.20 -6.89 -1.04
CA ASN A 10 14.32 -6.97 -2.50
C ASN A 10 13.08 -6.39 -3.20
N LEU A 11 11.87 -6.68 -2.70
CA LEU A 11 10.61 -6.11 -3.20
C LEU A 11 10.63 -4.57 -3.18
N ILE A 12 11.06 -3.98 -2.08
CA ILE A 12 11.06 -2.53 -1.92
C ILE A 12 12.21 -1.88 -2.71
N HIS A 13 13.35 -2.57 -2.87
CA HIS A 13 14.42 -2.15 -3.79
C HIS A 13 14.01 -2.23 -5.28
N LEU A 14 13.03 -3.08 -5.63
CA LEU A 14 12.49 -3.19 -6.98
C LEU A 14 11.42 -2.13 -7.26
N LEU A 15 10.61 -1.78 -6.26
CA LEU A 15 9.52 -0.80 -6.38
C LEU A 15 9.96 0.66 -6.30
N ILE A 16 11.16 0.93 -5.79
CA ILE A 16 11.58 2.28 -5.43
C ILE A 16 13.01 2.50 -5.93
N ASP A 17 13.19 3.52 -6.77
CA ASP A 17 14.52 4.06 -7.00
C ASP A 17 14.96 4.83 -5.74
N THR A 18 16.01 4.35 -5.09
CA THR A 18 16.52 4.95 -3.85
C THR A 18 17.82 5.72 -4.05
N GLN A 19 18.24 5.95 -5.30
CA GLN A 19 19.40 6.81 -5.57
C GLN A 19 19.16 8.21 -4.98
N GLY A 20 20.13 8.71 -4.22
CA GLY A 20 20.06 10.02 -3.53
C GLY A 20 19.53 10.02 -2.08
N TYR A 21 18.96 8.92 -1.58
CA TYR A 21 18.40 8.89 -0.21
C TYR A 21 19.39 8.42 0.85
N ASN A 22 19.38 9.04 2.04
CA ASN A 22 20.21 8.57 3.14
C ASN A 22 19.68 7.25 3.74
N TYR A 23 20.53 6.52 4.47
CA TYR A 23 20.19 5.20 5.04
C TYR A 23 18.98 5.26 5.99
N LYS A 24 18.81 6.35 6.74
CA LYS A 24 17.72 6.51 7.72
C LYS A 24 16.36 6.68 7.03
N GLN A 25 16.28 7.55 6.02
CA GLN A 25 15.08 7.77 5.20
C GLN A 25 14.64 6.47 4.53
N ARG A 26 15.59 5.80 3.86
CA ARG A 26 15.39 4.46 3.30
C ARG A 26 14.75 3.54 4.32
N LYS A 27 15.40 3.33 5.46
CA LYS A 27 14.97 2.38 6.50
C LYS A 27 13.53 2.61 6.98
N ILE A 28 13.07 3.85 7.05
CA ILE A 28 11.71 4.18 7.49
C ILE A 28 10.69 3.87 6.39
N THR A 29 10.94 4.30 5.15
CA THR A 29 10.10 3.94 4.00
C THR A 29 10.01 2.42 3.85
N TYR A 30 11.14 1.70 4.00
CA TYR A 30 11.16 0.23 4.02
C TYR A 30 10.22 -0.34 5.08
N LYS A 31 10.27 0.20 6.30
CA LYS A 31 9.44 -0.28 7.42
C LYS A 31 7.95 -0.10 7.14
N TYR A 32 7.54 1.05 6.58
CA TYR A 32 6.15 1.30 6.27
C TYR A 32 5.64 0.49 5.07
N PHE A 33 6.45 0.38 4.01
CA PHE A 33 6.06 -0.41 2.85
C PHE A 33 6.03 -1.92 3.17
N ALA A 34 6.93 -2.39 4.02
CA ALA A 34 6.92 -3.76 4.54
C ALA A 34 5.59 -4.10 5.25
N LYS A 35 5.00 -3.14 5.95
CA LYS A 35 3.69 -3.31 6.58
C LYS A 35 2.56 -3.45 5.56
N VAL A 36 2.56 -2.62 4.51
CA VAL A 36 1.61 -2.73 3.40
C VAL A 36 1.74 -4.10 2.72
N LEU A 37 2.97 -4.57 2.49
CA LEU A 37 3.21 -5.88 1.89
C LEU A 37 2.88 -7.05 2.82
N ALA A 38 2.98 -6.89 4.14
CA ALA A 38 2.60 -7.92 5.10
C ALA A 38 1.10 -8.24 5.03
N VAL A 39 0.29 -7.25 4.67
CA VAL A 39 -1.15 -7.42 4.46
C VAL A 39 -1.44 -8.33 3.25
N ASN A 40 -0.57 -8.34 2.23
CA ASN A 40 -0.73 -9.23 1.08
C ASN A 40 -0.87 -10.70 1.48
N GLU A 41 -0.11 -11.13 2.51
CA GLU A 41 -0.16 -12.51 2.99
C GLU A 41 -1.52 -12.84 3.63
N ILE A 42 -2.18 -11.86 4.24
CA ILE A 42 -3.55 -12.04 4.76
C ILE A 42 -4.53 -12.22 3.60
N PHE A 43 -4.44 -11.40 2.55
CA PHE A 43 -5.31 -11.55 1.38
C PHE A 43 -5.05 -12.85 0.60
N LYS A 44 -3.80 -13.30 0.52
CA LYS A 44 -3.45 -14.62 -0.05
C LYS A 44 -4.08 -15.77 0.75
N GLN A 45 -4.01 -15.72 2.08
CA GLN A 45 -4.62 -16.72 2.96
C GLN A 45 -6.15 -16.80 2.79
N GLN A 46 -6.77 -15.71 2.35
CA GLN A 46 -8.21 -15.67 2.04
C GLN A 46 -8.53 -16.00 0.57
N SER A 47 -7.55 -16.48 -0.20
CA SER A 47 -7.67 -16.77 -1.62
C SER A 47 -8.13 -15.56 -2.45
N LEU A 48 -7.90 -14.34 -1.97
CA LEU A 48 -8.32 -13.09 -2.62
C LEU A 48 -7.31 -12.58 -3.64
N ILE A 49 -6.01 -12.83 -3.40
CA ILE A 49 -4.92 -12.41 -4.28
C ILE A 49 -4.01 -13.62 -4.48
N ILE A 50 -3.53 -13.83 -5.71
CA ILE A 50 -2.50 -14.82 -6.03
C ILE A 50 -1.14 -14.28 -5.58
N LYS A 51 -0.76 -13.12 -6.12
CA LYS A 51 0.49 -12.41 -5.79
C LYS A 51 0.43 -10.93 -6.16
N ILE A 52 1.48 -10.19 -5.79
CA ILE A 52 1.76 -8.86 -6.35
C ILE A 52 3.01 -9.00 -7.23
N ASN A 53 2.87 -8.72 -8.52
CA ASN A 53 3.88 -8.91 -9.57
C ASN A 53 4.91 -7.78 -9.57
N ILE A 54 5.89 -7.87 -8.69
CA ILE A 54 6.85 -6.79 -8.47
C ILE A 54 8.11 -6.93 -9.35
N ASP A 55 8.30 -8.10 -9.95
CA ASP A 55 9.46 -8.42 -10.78
C ASP A 55 9.51 -7.59 -12.09
N ASN A 56 8.36 -7.05 -12.52
CA ASN A 56 8.23 -6.18 -13.70
C ASN A 56 8.09 -4.69 -13.35
N SER A 57 8.35 -4.28 -12.11
CA SER A 57 8.25 -2.89 -11.73
C SER A 57 9.38 -2.07 -12.37
N PRO A 58 9.09 -1.05 -13.20
CA PRO A 58 10.11 -0.08 -13.53
C PRO A 58 10.57 0.58 -12.23
N ARG A 59 11.89 0.78 -12.10
CA ARG A 59 12.42 1.69 -11.07
C ARG A 59 12.03 3.10 -11.49
N ALA A 60 10.93 3.59 -10.94
CA ALA A 60 10.38 4.86 -11.30
C ALA A 60 10.03 5.67 -10.05
N SER A 61 10.24 6.97 -10.14
CA SER A 61 9.62 7.94 -9.26
C SER A 61 8.34 8.43 -9.95
N TYR A 62 7.26 8.51 -9.19
CA TYR A 62 5.94 8.88 -9.69
C TYR A 62 5.67 10.36 -9.42
N ASN A 63 4.97 11.03 -10.32
CA ASN A 63 4.68 12.47 -10.20
C ASN A 63 3.88 12.78 -8.92
N ASP A 64 2.92 11.91 -8.60
CA ASP A 64 2.01 12.03 -7.47
C ASP A 64 1.63 10.65 -6.89
N ILE A 65 0.95 10.68 -5.74
CA ILE A 65 0.52 9.46 -5.04
C ILE A 65 -0.52 8.65 -5.82
N GLY A 66 -1.35 9.29 -6.65
CA GLY A 66 -2.37 8.63 -7.46
C GLY A 66 -1.76 7.82 -8.61
N ALA A 67 -0.71 8.34 -9.25
CA ALA A 67 0.09 7.62 -10.23
C ALA A 67 0.76 6.39 -9.62
N PHE A 68 1.34 6.53 -8.42
CA PHE A 68 1.93 5.39 -7.70
C PHE A 68 0.88 4.34 -7.32
N ILE A 69 -0.27 4.77 -6.80
CA ILE A 69 -1.39 3.87 -6.45
C ILE A 69 -1.87 3.09 -7.67
N SER A 70 -2.12 3.78 -8.79
CA SER A 70 -2.57 3.14 -10.05
C SER A 70 -1.57 2.10 -10.54
N PHE A 71 -0.28 2.43 -10.48
CA PHE A 71 0.77 1.50 -10.78
C PHE A 71 0.76 0.29 -9.83
N PHE A 72 0.71 0.52 -8.53
CA PHE A 72 0.68 -0.57 -7.54
C PHE A 72 -0.53 -1.50 -7.76
N GLU A 73 -1.71 -0.95 -8.05
CA GLU A 73 -2.93 -1.71 -8.35
C GLU A 73 -2.75 -2.61 -9.57
N SER A 74 -2.04 -2.14 -10.61
CA SER A 74 -1.74 -2.94 -11.80
C SER A 74 -0.84 -4.15 -11.53
N LEU A 75 -0.13 -4.15 -10.39
CA LEU A 75 0.70 -5.28 -10.00
C LEU A 75 -0.10 -6.37 -9.28
N ILE A 76 -1.33 -6.11 -8.86
CA ILE A 76 -2.12 -7.06 -8.08
C ILE A 76 -2.67 -8.15 -9.01
N GLU A 77 -2.26 -9.39 -8.77
CA GLU A 77 -2.80 -10.56 -9.48
C GLU A 77 -3.89 -11.19 -8.62
N PHE A 78 -5.14 -11.01 -9.05
CA PHE A 78 -6.32 -11.53 -8.38
C PHE A 78 -6.57 -13.01 -8.69
N ASN A 79 -7.25 -13.70 -7.79
CA ASN A 79 -7.70 -15.07 -8.06
C ASN A 79 -8.92 -15.06 -9.00
N ASN A 80 -9.03 -16.05 -9.89
CA ASN A 80 -10.09 -16.13 -10.90
C ASN A 80 -11.50 -16.24 -10.30
N ASN A 81 -11.62 -16.64 -9.04
CA ASN A 81 -12.89 -16.87 -8.36
C ASN A 81 -13.44 -15.65 -7.60
N ILE A 82 -12.76 -14.50 -7.65
CA ILE A 82 -13.23 -13.29 -6.97
C ILE A 82 -13.94 -12.36 -7.95
N ASN A 83 -15.00 -11.73 -7.49
CA ASN A 83 -15.77 -10.80 -8.32
C ASN A 83 -15.18 -9.38 -8.29
N GLU A 84 -15.69 -8.50 -9.16
CA GLU A 84 -15.25 -7.11 -9.27
C GLU A 84 -15.40 -6.31 -7.96
N THR A 85 -16.43 -6.60 -7.16
CA THR A 85 -16.64 -5.93 -5.86
C THR A 85 -15.54 -6.32 -4.87
N GLU A 86 -15.13 -7.58 -4.85
CA GLU A 86 -14.01 -8.04 -4.01
C GLU A 86 -12.67 -7.49 -4.49
N GLN A 87 -12.46 -7.38 -5.81
CA GLN A 87 -11.28 -6.71 -6.36
C GLN A 87 -11.23 -5.24 -5.94
N GLU A 88 -12.34 -4.53 -6.08
CA GLU A 88 -12.43 -3.11 -5.73
C GLU A 88 -12.25 -2.88 -4.23
N MET A 89 -12.75 -3.78 -3.39
CA MET A 89 -12.52 -3.80 -1.95
C MET A 89 -11.04 -3.89 -1.60
N ILE A 90 -10.29 -4.77 -2.27
CA ILE A 90 -8.85 -4.92 -2.06
C ILE A 90 -8.12 -3.66 -2.54
N LYS A 91 -8.51 -3.10 -3.69
CA LYS A 91 -7.96 -1.83 -4.19
C LYS A 91 -8.20 -0.70 -3.20
N ASN A 92 -9.42 -0.54 -2.69
CA ASN A 92 -9.76 0.45 -1.68
C ASN A 92 -8.91 0.31 -0.40
N PHE A 93 -8.64 -0.92 0.03
CA PHE A 93 -7.70 -1.15 1.13
C PHE A 93 -6.29 -0.61 0.81
N TYR A 94 -5.72 -0.93 -0.36
CA TYR A 94 -4.38 -0.47 -0.72
C TYR A 94 -4.32 1.04 -0.96
N ARG A 95 -5.34 1.64 -1.57
CA ARG A 95 -5.49 3.10 -1.69
C ARG A 95 -5.41 3.75 -0.32
N TYR A 96 -6.23 3.27 0.63
CA TYR A 96 -6.19 3.73 2.00
C TYR A 96 -4.80 3.56 2.64
N ALA A 97 -4.20 2.36 2.54
CA ALA A 97 -2.92 2.03 3.16
C ALA A 97 -1.77 2.91 2.62
N LEU A 98 -1.72 3.12 1.30
CA LEU A 98 -0.70 3.93 0.64
C LEU A 98 -0.89 5.42 0.92
N MET A 99 -2.13 5.92 0.92
CA MET A 99 -2.43 7.29 1.33
C MET A 99 -2.15 7.52 2.82
N HIS A 100 -2.41 6.54 3.68
CA HIS A 100 -2.07 6.61 5.10
C HIS A 100 -0.57 6.65 5.32
N LEU A 101 0.18 5.84 4.58
CA LEU A 101 1.65 5.89 4.56
C LEU A 101 2.15 7.28 4.13
N ALA A 102 1.58 7.82 3.06
CA ALA A 102 1.96 9.14 2.57
C ALA A 102 1.67 10.26 3.58
N TYR A 103 0.52 10.20 4.25
CA TYR A 103 0.16 11.10 5.34
C TYR A 103 1.13 10.98 6.52
N LYS A 104 1.49 9.77 6.95
CA LYS A 104 2.45 9.55 8.04
C LYS A 104 3.84 10.07 7.72
N ALA A 105 4.25 10.00 6.46
CA ALA A 105 5.51 10.59 6.01
C ALA A 105 5.43 12.12 6.06
N TYR A 106 4.32 12.71 5.62
CA TYR A 106 4.07 14.16 5.73
C TYR A 106 4.11 14.68 7.18
N GLU A 107 3.38 14.04 8.11
CA GLU A 107 3.38 14.42 9.53
C GLU A 107 4.80 14.41 10.14
N LYS A 108 5.67 13.54 9.61
CA LYS A 108 7.05 13.38 10.06
C LYS A 108 8.06 14.19 9.27
N GLN A 109 7.62 14.99 8.29
CA GLN A 109 8.47 15.74 7.36
C GLN A 109 9.49 14.82 6.67
N GLN A 110 9.00 13.67 6.19
CA GLN A 110 9.81 12.65 5.52
C GLN A 110 9.43 12.56 4.06
N ASP A 111 10.46 12.53 3.21
CA ASP A 111 10.32 12.31 1.78
C ASP A 111 10.00 10.83 1.49
N LEU A 112 9.16 10.64 0.47
CA LEU A 112 8.86 9.32 -0.05
C LEU A 112 9.67 9.11 -1.32
N PRO A 113 10.63 8.17 -1.33
CA PRO A 113 11.57 8.02 -2.44
C PRO A 113 10.95 7.61 -3.78
N PHE A 114 9.74 7.07 -3.74
CA PHE A 114 8.98 6.73 -4.95
C PHE A 114 8.14 7.89 -5.48
N LEU A 115 8.10 9.05 -4.82
CA LEU A 115 7.41 10.23 -5.33
C LEU A 115 8.40 11.35 -5.66
N LEU A 116 8.19 11.99 -6.80
CA LEU A 116 8.94 13.19 -7.20
C LEU A 116 8.54 14.41 -6.38
N THR A 117 7.29 14.46 -5.95
CA THR A 117 6.74 15.54 -5.11
C THR A 117 6.11 14.97 -3.86
N GLN A 118 6.12 15.74 -2.77
CA GLN A 118 5.45 15.32 -1.54
C GLN A 118 3.94 15.22 -1.80
N ALA A 119 3.37 14.05 -1.51
CA ALA A 119 1.95 13.80 -1.77
C ALA A 119 1.03 14.80 -1.04
N TYR A 120 1.35 15.11 0.21
CA TYR A 120 0.58 16.02 1.06
C TYR A 120 1.33 17.34 1.26
N ASN A 121 0.58 18.43 1.23
CA ASN A 121 1.01 19.77 1.60
C ASN A 121 -0.17 20.49 2.28
N LYS A 122 0.04 21.73 2.74
CA LYS A 122 -1.00 22.49 3.45
C LYS A 122 -2.23 22.77 2.57
N ASP A 123 -2.06 22.87 1.27
CA ASP A 123 -3.11 23.26 0.33
C ASP A 123 -4.03 22.08 0.00
N ASN A 124 -3.49 20.85 -0.01
CA ASN A 124 -4.24 19.64 -0.39
C ASN A 124 -4.53 18.65 0.76
N GLU A 125 -4.05 18.91 1.98
CA GLU A 125 -4.17 17.98 3.11
C GLU A 125 -5.63 17.60 3.41
N ILE A 126 -6.54 18.56 3.39
CA ILE A 126 -7.97 18.34 3.71
C ILE A 126 -8.58 17.40 2.67
N GLU A 127 -8.36 17.68 1.38
CA GLU A 127 -8.91 16.89 0.28
C GLU A 127 -8.38 15.45 0.31
N LEU A 128 -7.05 15.28 0.42
CA LEU A 128 -6.45 13.95 0.45
C LEU A 128 -6.82 13.16 1.70
N ASN A 129 -7.03 13.83 2.84
CA ASN A 129 -7.57 13.17 4.04
C ASN A 129 -9.02 12.70 3.84
N ASN A 130 -9.84 13.47 3.13
CA ASN A 130 -11.21 13.07 2.79
C ASN A 130 -11.21 11.85 1.85
N GLN A 131 -10.41 11.89 0.78
CA GLN A 131 -10.25 10.75 -0.13
C GLN A 131 -9.75 9.48 0.61
N LYS A 132 -8.71 9.63 1.44
CA LYS A 132 -8.21 8.53 2.29
C LYS A 132 -9.31 7.92 3.16
N ARG A 133 -10.14 8.76 3.80
CA ARG A 133 -11.28 8.30 4.62
C ARG A 133 -12.35 7.60 3.78
N GLN A 134 -12.65 8.11 2.58
CA GLN A 134 -13.59 7.49 1.67
C GLN A 134 -13.14 6.06 1.31
N TYR A 135 -11.88 5.86 0.92
CA TYR A 135 -11.35 4.53 0.63
C TYR A 135 -11.43 3.59 1.85
N TYR A 136 -11.16 4.09 3.05
CA TYR A 136 -11.32 3.31 4.28
C TYR A 136 -12.75 2.84 4.49
N TYR A 137 -13.74 3.74 4.38
CA TYR A 137 -15.14 3.39 4.59
C TYR A 137 -15.67 2.48 3.48
N GLN A 138 -15.33 2.74 2.21
CA GLN A 138 -15.68 1.85 1.10
C GLN A 138 -15.12 0.44 1.31
N PHE A 139 -13.86 0.33 1.74
CA PHE A 139 -13.26 -0.95 2.10
C PHE A 139 -14.07 -1.65 3.21
N LEU A 140 -14.38 -0.95 4.32
CA LEU A 140 -15.15 -1.55 5.42
C LEU A 140 -16.54 -2.00 4.99
N ASP A 141 -17.24 -1.17 4.19
CA ASP A 141 -18.59 -1.43 3.72
C ASP A 141 -18.68 -2.62 2.75
N GLN A 142 -17.63 -2.82 1.96
CA GLN A 142 -17.51 -3.99 1.09
C GLN A 142 -17.06 -5.23 1.88
N PHE A 143 -16.09 -5.07 2.78
CA PHE A 143 -15.48 -6.18 3.51
C PHE A 143 -16.41 -6.77 4.58
N GLN A 144 -17.35 -5.99 5.16
CA GLN A 144 -18.35 -6.47 6.14
C GLN A 144 -19.26 -7.59 5.63
N LYS A 145 -19.35 -7.75 4.32
CA LYS A 145 -20.15 -8.80 3.69
C LYS A 145 -19.43 -10.16 3.70
N ARG A 146 -18.15 -10.22 4.09
CA ARG A 146 -17.36 -11.47 4.14
C ARG A 146 -17.46 -12.16 5.49
N THR A 147 -17.33 -13.48 5.48
CA THR A 147 -17.20 -14.28 6.69
C THR A 147 -15.90 -13.91 7.43
N MET A 148 -15.91 -14.02 8.76
CA MET A 148 -14.76 -13.66 9.63
C MET A 148 -14.32 -12.18 9.50
N TYR A 149 -15.27 -11.29 9.17
CA TYR A 149 -15.09 -9.84 9.04
C TYR A 149 -14.23 -9.24 10.16
N ASN A 150 -14.73 -9.28 11.40
CA ASN A 150 -14.11 -8.61 12.53
C ASN A 150 -12.68 -9.09 12.78
N GLN A 151 -12.44 -10.40 12.72
CA GLN A 151 -11.11 -10.97 12.98
C GLN A 151 -10.10 -10.56 11.91
N THR A 152 -10.52 -10.54 10.64
CA THR A 152 -9.62 -10.21 9.53
C THR A 152 -9.36 -8.71 9.48
N VAL A 153 -10.38 -7.86 9.62
CA VAL A 153 -10.21 -6.41 9.65
C VAL A 153 -9.27 -5.99 10.76
N ILE A 154 -9.41 -6.55 11.96
CA ILE A 154 -8.51 -6.27 13.08
C ILE A 154 -7.06 -6.64 12.71
N LYS A 155 -6.83 -7.79 12.06
CA LYS A 155 -5.49 -8.20 11.62
C LYS A 155 -4.93 -7.26 10.53
N LEU A 156 -5.75 -6.87 9.57
CA LEU A 156 -5.36 -5.97 8.48
C LEU A 156 -4.98 -4.58 9.03
N LEU A 157 -5.85 -3.98 9.85
CA LEU A 157 -5.65 -2.63 10.39
C LEU A 157 -4.52 -2.57 11.43
N ARG A 158 -4.31 -3.62 12.23
CA ARG A 158 -3.16 -3.68 13.16
C ARG A 158 -1.81 -3.84 12.45
N SER A 159 -1.82 -4.29 11.19
CA SER A 159 -0.60 -4.49 10.42
C SER A 159 -0.07 -3.18 9.82
N LEU A 160 -0.94 -2.19 9.59
CA LEU A 160 -0.60 -0.83 9.12
C LEU A 160 0.07 0.03 10.21
#